data_AF-A0A419SQ83-F1
#
_entry.id   AF-A0A419SQ83-F1
#
_cell.length_a   1.000
_cell.length_b   1.000
_cell.length_c   1.000
_cell.angle_alpha   90.00
_cell.angle_beta   90.00
_cell.angle_gamma   90.00
#
_symmetry.space_group_name_H-M   'P 1'
#
loop_
_entity.id
_entity.type
_entity.pdbx_description
1 polymer ?
#
loop_
_entity_poly.entity_id
_entity_poly.type
_entity_poly.pdbx_seq_one_letter_code
_entity_poly.pdbx_strand_id
1 'polypeptide(L)'
;MKLTKEEFSLQYITDTVTEQVTRSVQASLNQTISKEINRIRLGANNIDRNTQILIEMVQGHIQMQNLEYVITTDMVKPPFLKDIEGIVQERIEKQKQRKDSRER
;
A
#
# COMPACT_ATOMS: atom_id res chain seq x y z
N MET A 1 -29.67 33.30 33.15
CA MET A 1 -28.43 33.21 33.94
C MET A 1 -27.36 33.97 33.18
N LYS A 2 -26.79 35.06 33.72
CA LYS A 2 -25.74 35.84 33.05
C LYS A 2 -24.38 35.34 33.54
N LEU A 3 -23.52 34.94 32.62
CA LEU A 3 -22.13 34.57 32.91
C LEU A 3 -21.37 35.78 33.46
N THR A 4 -20.50 35.53 34.43
CA THR A 4 -19.52 36.51 34.88
C THR A 4 -18.51 36.79 33.76
N LYS A 5 -17.86 37.96 33.80
CA LYS A 5 -16.84 38.34 32.79
C LYS A 5 -15.74 37.28 32.66
N GLU A 6 -15.34 36.67 33.77
CA GLU A 6 -14.30 35.64 33.80
C GLU A 6 -14.76 34.36 33.10
N GLU A 7 -15.97 33.88 33.38
CA GLU A 7 -16.53 32.69 32.72
C GLU A 7 -16.69 32.89 31.20
N PHE A 8 -17.06 34.09 30.76
CA PHE A 8 -17.13 34.43 29.34
C PHE A 8 -15.75 34.41 28.67
N SER A 9 -14.72 34.97 29.32
CA SER A 9 -13.35 34.95 28.83
C SER A 9 -12.77 33.54 28.75
N LEU A 10 -13.03 32.70 29.76
CA LEU A 10 -12.62 31.29 29.76
C LEU A 10 -13.29 30.49 28.65
N GLN A 11 -14.60 30.69 28.41
CA GLN A 11 -15.31 30.03 27.32
C GLN A 11 -14.72 30.43 25.96
N TYR A 12 -14.50 31.73 25.75
CA TYR A 12 -13.91 32.24 24.51
C TYR A 12 -12.50 31.67 24.25
N ILE A 13 -11.66 31.61 25.28
CA ILE A 13 -10.33 30.99 25.18
C ILE A 13 -10.45 29.51 24.85
N THR A 14 -11.35 28.79 25.50
CA THR A 14 -11.58 27.36 25.27
C THR A 14 -12.01 27.09 23.83
N ASP A 15 -12.96 27.86 23.31
CA ASP A 15 -13.45 27.73 21.93
C ASP A 15 -12.33 28.03 20.93
N THR A 16 -11.57 29.10 21.18
CA THR A 16 -10.46 29.52 20.33
C THR A 16 -9.34 28.47 20.29
N VAL A 17 -8.95 27.93 21.45
CA VAL A 17 -7.94 26.88 21.55
C VAL A 17 -8.42 25.59 20.88
N THR A 18 -9.68 25.22 21.09
CA THR A 18 -10.28 24.03 20.46
C THR A 18 -10.27 24.16 18.94
N GLU A 19 -10.61 25.33 18.41
CA GLU A 19 -10.56 25.59 16.97
C GLU A 19 -9.14 25.51 16.42
N GLN A 20 -8.16 26.12 17.11
CA GLN A 20 -6.75 26.08 16.68
C GLN A 20 -6.18 24.66 16.70
N VAL A 21 -6.46 23.89 17.75
CA VAL A 21 -6.04 22.48 17.85
C VAL A 21 -6.69 21.66 16.74
N THR A 22 -7.99 21.84 16.50
CA THR A 22 -8.71 21.12 15.43
C THR A 22 -8.09 21.40 14.07
N ARG A 23 -7.80 22.68 13.76
CA ARG A 23 -7.15 23.07 12.50
C ARG A 23 -5.73 22.49 12.38
N SER A 24 -4.95 22.53 13.47
CA SER A 24 -3.59 21.97 13.49
C SER A 24 -3.58 20.46 13.23
N VAL A 25 -4.48 19.72 13.90
CA VAL A 25 -4.64 18.27 13.71
C VAL A 25 -5.11 17.97 12.29
N GLN A 26 -6.08 18.70 11.76
CA GLN A 26 -6.58 18.51 10.39
C GLN A 26 -5.48 18.77 9.35
N ALA A 27 -4.67 19.82 9.52
CA ALA A 27 -3.55 20.11 8.64
C ALA A 27 -2.49 19.00 8.67
N SER A 28 -2.13 18.52 9.86
CA SER A 28 -1.17 17.43 10.04
C SER A 28 -1.65 16.12 9.41
N LEU A 29 -2.93 15.78 9.60
CA LEU A 29 -3.56 14.61 8.99
C LEU A 29 -3.55 14.72 7.47
N ASN A 30 -4.00 15.84 6.91
CA ASN A 30 -4.02 16.07 5.47
C ASN A 30 -2.62 15.94 4.86
N GLN A 31 -1.61 16.51 5.50
CA GLN A 31 -0.23 16.40 5.04
C GLN A 31 0.27 14.96 5.06
N THR A 32 0.01 14.23 6.15
CA THR A 32 0.46 12.85 6.33
C THR A 32 -0.24 11.92 5.32
N ILE A 33 -1.56 12.02 5.20
CA ILE A 33 -2.35 11.22 4.27
C ILE A 33 -1.93 11.52 2.83
N SER A 34 -1.78 12.78 2.46
CA SER A 34 -1.36 13.17 1.11
C SER A 34 0.02 12.61 0.75
N LYS A 35 0.94 12.59 1.72
CA LYS A 35 2.28 12.03 1.54
C LYS A 35 2.22 10.52 1.31
N GLU A 36 1.46 9.78 2.10
CA GLU A 36 1.34 8.33 1.95
C GLU A 36 0.59 7.95 0.66
N ILE A 37 -0.48 8.66 0.29
CA ILE A 37 -1.17 8.47 -0.99
C ILE A 37 -0.21 8.69 -2.17
N ASN A 38 0.62 9.72 -2.11
CA ASN A 38 1.60 9.98 -3.16
C ASN A 38 2.63 8.84 -3.28
N ARG A 39 3.10 8.27 -2.16
CA ARG A 39 3.98 7.11 -2.17
C ARG A 39 3.31 5.88 -2.78
N ILE A 40 2.05 5.61 -2.41
CA ILE A 40 1.27 4.51 -2.98
C ILE A 40 1.13 4.68 -4.50
N ARG A 41 0.78 5.89 -4.95
CA ARG A 41 0.66 6.22 -6.38
C ARG A 41 1.98 6.00 -7.13
N LEU A 42 3.10 6.45 -6.58
CA LEU A 42 4.43 6.23 -7.18
C LEU A 42 4.81 4.74 -7.21
N GLY A 43 4.46 3.99 -6.17
CA GLY A 43 4.65 2.54 -6.11
C GLY A 43 3.85 1.82 -7.20
N ALA A 44 2.55 2.14 -7.32
CA ALA A 44 1.67 1.59 -8.34
C ALA A 44 2.19 1.85 -9.75
N ASN A 45 2.57 3.09 -10.07
CA ASN A 45 3.12 3.44 -11.38
C ASN A 45 4.41 2.66 -11.72
N ASN A 46 5.28 2.42 -10.74
CA ASN A 46 6.49 1.62 -10.96
C ASN A 46 6.16 0.15 -11.18
N ILE A 47 5.19 -0.41 -10.45
CA ILE A 47 4.71 -1.78 -10.64
C ILE A 47 4.12 -1.94 -12.05
N ASP A 48 3.28 -0.99 -12.48
CA ASP A 48 2.66 -1.02 -13.81
C ASP A 48 3.72 -0.99 -14.91
N ARG A 49 4.70 -0.08 -14.81
CA ARG A 49 5.81 0.00 -15.76
C ARG A 49 6.62 -1.30 -15.80
N ASN A 50 6.97 -1.86 -14.65
CA ASN A 50 7.74 -3.10 -14.58
C ASN A 50 6.94 -4.29 -15.11
N THR A 51 5.63 -4.33 -14.86
CA THR A 51 4.73 -5.36 -15.39
C THR A 51 4.65 -5.28 -16.91
N GLN A 52 4.56 -4.08 -17.49
CA GLN A 52 4.63 -3.92 -18.94
C GLN A 52 5.95 -4.46 -19.50
N ILE A 53 7.09 -4.09 -18.90
CA ILE A 53 8.41 -4.59 -19.34
C ILE A 53 8.45 -6.13 -19.31
N LEU A 54 7.93 -6.76 -18.24
CA LEU A 54 7.85 -8.21 -18.14
C LEU A 54 6.96 -8.82 -19.21
N ILE A 55 5.81 -8.21 -19.51
CA ILE A 55 4.91 -8.66 -20.59
C ILE A 55 5.64 -8.62 -21.93
N GLU A 56 6.33 -7.52 -22.26
CA GLU A 56 7.11 -7.41 -23.51
C GLU A 56 8.23 -8.46 -23.58
N MET A 57 8.92 -8.73 -22.47
CA MET A 57 9.94 -9.78 -22.40
C MET A 57 9.35 -11.17 -22.66
N VAL A 58 8.19 -11.47 -22.07
CA VAL A 58 7.49 -12.75 -22.27
C VAL A 58 7.01 -12.87 -23.72
N GLN A 59 6.42 -11.82 -24.29
CA GLN A 59 5.99 -11.79 -25.68
C GLN A 59 7.17 -12.01 -26.65
N GLY A 60 8.29 -11.32 -26.43
CA GLY A 60 9.51 -11.52 -27.21
C GLY A 60 10.03 -12.95 -27.12
N HIS A 61 10.00 -13.55 -25.93
CA HIS A 61 10.39 -14.94 -25.75
C HIS A 61 9.47 -15.92 -26.49
N ILE A 62 8.15 -15.75 -26.39
CA ILE A 62 7.15 -16.56 -27.11
C ILE A 62 7.38 -16.48 -28.62
N GLN A 63 7.60 -15.27 -29.14
CA GLN A 63 7.84 -15.07 -30.57
C GLN A 63 9.15 -15.72 -31.04
N MET A 64 10.23 -15.62 -30.26
CA MET A 64 11.50 -16.28 -30.57
C MET A 64 11.40 -17.82 -30.59
N GLN A 65 10.50 -18.39 -29.80
CA GLN A 65 10.28 -19.84 -29.72
C GLN A 65 9.24 -20.35 -30.74
N ASN A 66 8.67 -19.47 -31.57
CA ASN A 66 7.56 -19.78 -32.51
C ASN A 66 6.40 -20.54 -31.83
N LEU A 67 6.06 -20.16 -30.60
CA LEU A 67 4.94 -20.77 -29.90
C LEU A 67 3.62 -20.16 -30.43
N GLU A 68 2.76 -21.00 -31.01
CA GLU A 68 1.44 -20.57 -31.51
C GLU A 68 0.43 -20.30 -30.38
N TYR A 69 0.65 -20.88 -29.19
CA TYR A 69 -0.24 -20.73 -28.03
C TYR A 69 0.54 -20.80 -26.71
N VAL A 70 -0.02 -20.16 -25.67
CA VAL A 70 0.51 -20.22 -24.30
C VAL A 70 0.05 -21.53 -23.66
N ILE A 71 1.00 -22.37 -23.26
CA ILE A 71 0.71 -23.59 -22.50
C ILE A 71 0.30 -23.19 -21.08
N THR A 72 -0.91 -23.55 -20.65
CA THR A 72 -1.37 -23.28 -19.29
C THR A 72 -0.97 -24.39 -18.33
N THR A 73 -0.93 -24.06 -17.04
CA THR A 73 -0.60 -25.03 -15.97
C THR A 73 -1.65 -26.12 -15.81
N ASP A 74 -2.87 -25.89 -16.30
CA ASP A 74 -3.93 -26.90 -16.34
C ASP A 74 -3.66 -27.96 -17.41
N MET A 75 -2.97 -27.59 -18.50
CA MET A 75 -2.56 -28.53 -19.55
C MET A 75 -1.31 -29.29 -19.13
N VAL A 76 -0.29 -28.58 -18.68
CA VAL A 76 0.98 -29.16 -18.22
C VAL A 76 1.54 -28.29 -17.10
N LYS A 77 1.59 -28.84 -15.88
CA LYS A 77 2.29 -28.21 -14.76
C LYS A 77 3.75 -28.67 -14.74
N PRO A 78 4.72 -27.82 -15.12
CA PRO A 78 6.10 -28.26 -15.20
C PRO A 78 6.69 -28.47 -13.79
N PRO A 79 7.65 -29.40 -13.61
CA PRO A 79 8.23 -29.72 -12.30
C PRO A 79 8.81 -28.51 -11.58
N PHE A 80 9.51 -27.62 -12.30
CA PHE A 80 10.11 -26.41 -11.73
C PHE A 80 9.08 -25.49 -11.07
N LEU A 81 7.82 -25.49 -11.56
CA LEU A 81 6.78 -24.63 -11.00
C LEU A 81 6.35 -25.11 -9.62
N LYS A 82 6.40 -26.42 -9.35
CA LYS A 82 6.14 -26.98 -8.02
C LYS A 82 7.19 -26.53 -7.01
N ASP A 83 8.47 -26.52 -7.41
CA ASP A 83 9.57 -26.08 -6.55
C ASP A 83 9.46 -24.58 -6.24
N ILE A 84 9.13 -23.76 -7.25
CA ILE A 84 8.92 -22.32 -7.08
C ILE A 84 7.73 -22.04 -6.16
N GLU A 85 6.60 -22.74 -6.32
CA GLU A 85 5.42 -22.59 -5.44
C GLU A 85 5.78 -22.87 -3.98
N GLY A 86 6.57 -23.91 -3.70
CA GLY A 86 7.06 -24.22 -2.35
C GLY A 86 7.90 -23.09 -1.75
N ILE A 87 8.85 -22.53 -2.53
CA ILE A 87 9.69 -21.40 -2.09
C ILE A 87 8.84 -20.14 -1.83
N VAL A 88 7.87 -19.86 -2.70
CA VAL A 88 6.98 -18.71 -2.56
C VAL A 88 6.12 -18.86 -1.30
N GLN A 89 5.56 -20.04 -1.07
CA GLN A 89 4.79 -20.35 0.13
C GLN A 89 5.63 -20.14 1.40
N GLU A 90 6.87 -20.64 1.43
CA GLU A 90 7.79 -20.45 2.56
C GLU A 90 8.10 -18.97 2.80
N ARG A 91 8.29 -18.16 1.75
CA ARG A 91 8.47 -16.71 1.89
C ARG A 91 7.24 -16.03 2.47
N ILE A 92 6.05 -16.39 2.01
CA ILE A 92 4.79 -15.85 2.52
C ILE A 92 4.64 -16.17 4.01
N GLU A 93 4.89 -17.42 4.40
CA GLU A 93 4.84 -17.86 5.79
C GLU A 93 5.85 -17.12 6.67
N LYS A 94 7.10 -16.95 6.21
CA LYS A 94 8.11 -16.15 6.91
C LYS A 94 7.69 -14.69 7.06
N GLN A 95 7.05 -14.10 6.04
CA GLN A 95 6.56 -12.72 6.12
C GLN A 95 5.39 -12.59 7.12
N LYS A 96 4.44 -13.53 7.12
CA LYS A 96 3.34 -13.58 8.10
C LYS A 96 3.89 -13.71 9.53
N GLN A 97 4.80 -14.66 9.76
CA GLN A 97 5.44 -14.84 11.08
C GLN A 97 6.15 -13.56 11.57
N ARG A 98 6.88 -12.86 10.69
CA ARG A 98 7.54 -11.59 11.03
C ARG A 98 6.54 -10.48 11.39
N LYS A 99 5.37 -10.46 10.75
CA LYS A 99 4.29 -9.53 11.07
C LYS A 99 3.69 -9.86 12.43
N ASP A 100 3.29 -11.11 12.64
CA ASP A 100 2.67 -11.57 13.90
C ASP A 100 3.61 -11.43 15.10
N SER A 101 4.93 -11.59 14.89
CA SER A 101 5.96 -11.39 15.92
C SER A 101 6.21 -9.92 16.27
N ARG A 102 5.81 -8.97 15.40
CA ARG A 102 5.90 -7.52 15.68
C ARG A 102 4.65 -6.97 16.37
N GLU A 103 3.54 -7.71 16.31
CA GLU A 103 2.26 -7.35 16.93
C GLU A 103 2.08 -7.96 18.34
N ARG A 104 3.10 -8.63 18.88
CA ARG A 104 3.19 -9.13 20.27
C ARG A 104 4.25 -8.34 21.05
#